data_AF-A0A349JCP6-F1
#
_entry.id   AF-A0A349JCP6-F1
#
_cell.length_a   1.000
_cell.length_b   1.000
_cell.length_c   1.000
_cell.angle_alpha   90.00
_cell.angle_beta   90.00
_cell.angle_gamma   90.00
#
_symmetry.space_group_name_H-M   'P 1'
#
loop_
_entity.id
_entity.type
_entity.pdbx_description
1 polymer ?
#
loop_
_entity_poly.entity_id
_entity_poly.type
_entity_poly.pdbx_seq_one_letter_code
_entity_poly.pdbx_strand_id
1 'polypeptide(L)' 'MSPAFIKGIRESLPDAEATFDRFHVGRVLGDAVERVRRLEWC' A
#
# COMPACT_ATOMS: atom_id res chain seq x y z
N MET A 1 3.08 1.58 -3.32
CA MET A 1 3.45 2.32 -4.55
C MET A 1 2.98 3.75 -4.44
N SER A 2 3.72 4.70 -5.03
CA SER A 2 3.30 6.11 -5.12
C SER A 2 2.02 6.24 -5.96
N PRO A 3 1.05 7.09 -5.56
CA PRO A 3 -0.18 7.33 -6.32
C PRO A 3 0.06 7.76 -7.78
N ALA A 4 1.12 8.53 -8.03
CA ALA A 4 1.51 8.96 -9.38
C ALA A 4 1.91 7.77 -10.28
N PHE A 5 2.53 6.75 -9.67
CA PHE A 5 2.97 5.55 -10.38
C PHE A 5 1.78 4.66 -10.77
N ILE A 6 0.78 4.54 -9.88
CA ILE A 6 -0.45 3.81 -10.15
C ILE A 6 -1.24 4.49 -11.29
N LYS A 7 -1.29 5.83 -11.29
CA LYS A 7 -1.94 6.60 -12.36
C LYS A 7 -1.24 6.38 -13.71
N GLY A 8 0.09 6.51 -13.76
CA GLY A 8 0.85 6.30 -14.99
C GLY A 8 0.71 4.89 -15.55
N ILE A 9 0.68 3.85 -14.69
CA ILE A 9 0.45 2.46 -15.12
C ILE A 9 -0.96 2.29 -15.69
N ARG A 10 -1.99 2.84 -15.04
CA ARG A 10 -3.38 2.75 -15.52
C ARG A 10 -3.60 3.44 -16.86
N GLU A 11 -2.88 4.53 -17.13
CA GLU A 11 -2.98 5.29 -18.38
C GLU A 11 -2.15 4.69 -19.52
N SER A 12 -0.99 4.10 -19.21
CA SER A 12 -0.05 3.59 -20.22
C SER A 12 -0.20 2.09 -20.51
N LEU A 13 -0.75 1.33 -19.56
CA LEU A 13 -0.86 -0.13 -19.60
C LEU A 13 -2.22 -0.57 -19.01
N PRO A 14 -3.34 -0.33 -19.74
CA PRO A 14 -4.69 -0.57 -19.24
C PRO A 14 -4.98 -2.05 -18.94
N ASP A 15 -4.32 -2.97 -19.65
CA ASP A 15 -4.47 -4.43 -19.49
C ASP A 15 -3.45 -5.06 -18.54
N ALA A 16 -2.54 -4.27 -17.94
CA ALA A 16 -1.52 -4.81 -17.04
C ALA A 16 -2.10 -5.07 -15.64
N GLU A 17 -1.90 -6.30 -15.15
CA GLU A 17 -2.30 -6.67 -13.80
C GLU A 17 -1.36 -6.01 -12.77
N ALA A 18 -1.89 -5.06 -12.01
CA ALA A 18 -1.16 -4.40 -10.93
C ALA A 18 -0.97 -5.37 -9.76
N THR A 19 0.17 -6.06 -9.72
CA THR A 19 0.52 -6.96 -8.61
C THR A 19 1.10 -6.15 -7.45
N PHE A 20 0.44 -6.20 -6.29
CA PHE A 20 0.99 -5.66 -5.05
C PHE A 20 1.88 -6.72 -4.38
N ASP A 21 3.15 -6.39 -4.15
CA ASP A 21 4.05 -7.30 -3.47
C ASP A 21 3.72 -7.42 -1.98
N ARG A 22 4.11 -8.57 -1.40
CA ARG A 22 3.85 -8.89 0.00
C ARG A 22 4.52 -7.93 0.98
N PHE A 23 5.61 -7.27 0.60
CA PHE A 23 6.30 -6.30 1.46
C PHE A 23 5.49 -5.01 1.60
N HIS A 24 4.89 -4.52 0.52
CA HIS A 24 4.00 -3.37 0.57
C HIS A 24 2.80 -3.61 1.47
N VAL A 25 2.17 -4.78 1.36
CA VAL A 25 1.03 -5.17 2.22
C VAL A 25 1.47 -5.28 3.68
N GLY A 26 2.62 -5.93 3.94
CA GLY A 26 3.17 -6.06 5.28
C GLY A 26 3.49 -4.72 5.94
N ARG A 27 4.03 -3.75 5.18
CA ARG A 27 4.34 -2.41 5.68
C ARG A 27 3.08 -1.65 6.11
N VAL A 28 2.04 -1.65 5.26
CA VAL A 28 0.75 -1.01 5.57
C VAL A 28 0.09 -1.65 6.79
N LEU A 29 0.15 -2.97 6.90
CA LEU A 29 -0.36 -3.71 8.05
C LEU A 29 0.41 -3.35 9.34
N GLY A 30 1.74 -3.27 9.26
CA GLY A 30 2.58 -2.86 10.38
C GLY A 30 2.23 -1.46 10.89
N ASP A 31 2.10 -0.48 9.98
CA ASP A 31 1.70 0.90 10.30
C ASP A 31 0.31 0.93 10.99
N ALA A 32 -0.63 0.13 10.51
CA ALA A 32 -1.98 0.04 11.08
C ALA A 32 -1.97 -0.57 12.50
N VAL A 33 -1.21 -1.65 12.71
CA VAL A 33 -1.07 -2.30 14.02
C VAL A 33 -0.36 -1.37 15.02
N GLU A 34 0.66 -0.64 14.58
CA GLU A 34 1.37 0.33 15.41
C GLU A 34 0.45 1.46 15.87
N ARG A 35 -0.43 1.96 14.99
CA ARG A 35 -1.44 2.96 15.34
C ARG A 35 -2.38 2.47 16.44
N VAL A 36 -2.89 1.25 16.32
CA VAL A 36 -3.78 0.65 17.34
C VAL A 36 -3.03 0.48 18.65
N ARG A 37 -1.81 -0.06 18.64
CA ARG A 37 -0.98 -0.19 19.85
C ARG A 37 -0.75 1.13 20.59
N ARG A 38 -0.51 2.23 19.88
CA ARG A 38 -0.39 3.55 20.50
C ARG A 38 -1.69 4.02 21.16
N LEU A 39 -2.84 3.68 20.59
CA LEU A 39 -4.15 4.05 21.13
C LEU A 39 -4.52 3.20 22.35
N GLU A 40 -4.09 1.94 22.41
CA GLU A 40 -4.32 1.03 23.56
C GLU A 40 -3.49 1.39 24.80
N TRP A 41 -2.44 2.21 24.66
CA TRP A 41 -1.54 2.60 25.75
C TRP A 41 -1.73 4.04 26.25
N CYS A 42 -2.74 4.75 25.72
CA CYS A 42 -3.22 6.05 26.22
C CYS A 42 -4.54 5.86 26.97
#